data_AF-A0A7S2E3V5-F1
#
_entry.id   AF-A0A7S2E3V5-F1
#
_cell.length_a   1.000
_cell.length_b   1.000
_cell.length_c   1.000
_cell.angle_alpha   90.00
_cell.angle_beta   90.00
_cell.angle_gamma   90.00
#
_symmetry.space_group_name_H-M   'P 1'
#
loop_
_entity.id
_entity.type
_entity.pdbx_description
1 polymer ?
#
loop_
_entity_poly.entity_id
_entity_poly.type
_entity_poly.pdbx_seq_one_letter_code
_entity_poly.pdbx_strand_id
1 'polypeptide(L)'
;MTLFKSITGGLNWQDVAMPLSRVSPFFECLFFAYIAFIHFAVFNVVTGLFCQSAIENAQYDKDVVVETQLSMKQTYTMQLEELFTSMDSQHAGHITLTTFEQCLRNDEVRAYLHGLDITVDDAWHLFMLLDTDESRSINVEQFVTGCLKLRGSARNVDIHMLMYEGRWMRNRITELVASVNAIVRLLPCLDGDDCIQRKRETNGAAWPGGASVDDSARVGRPEVCSGPGFSRI
;
A
#
# COMPACT_ATOMS: atom_id res chain seq x y z
N MET A 1 19.22 7.42 -67.27
CA MET A 1 20.21 8.03 -66.35
C MET A 1 19.81 9.42 -65.87
N THR A 2 19.19 10.27 -66.70
CA THR A 2 18.83 11.65 -66.34
C THR A 2 17.89 11.76 -65.13
N LEU A 3 16.80 10.97 -65.07
CA LEU A 3 15.86 10.98 -63.93
C LEU A 3 16.53 10.63 -62.60
N PHE A 4 17.35 9.58 -62.59
CA PHE A 4 18.12 9.17 -61.42
C PHE A 4 19.13 10.26 -60.99
N LYS A 5 19.82 10.89 -61.94
CA LYS A 5 20.74 12.02 -61.66
C LYS A 5 19.99 13.24 -61.09
N SER A 6 18.77 13.51 -61.55
CA SER A 6 17.96 14.61 -61.03
C SER A 6 17.43 14.37 -59.61
N ILE A 7 17.08 13.13 -59.25
CA ILE A 7 16.63 12.79 -57.89
C ILE A 7 17.81 12.74 -56.90
N THR A 8 18.94 12.19 -57.31
CA THR A 8 20.12 12.03 -56.44
C THR A 8 20.95 13.31 -56.31
N GLY A 9 20.54 14.42 -56.93
CA GLY A 9 21.25 15.70 -56.90
C GLY A 9 22.50 15.77 -57.80
N GLY A 10 22.72 14.76 -58.65
CA GLY A 10 23.85 14.73 -59.60
C GLY A 10 23.65 15.57 -60.87
N LEU A 11 22.44 16.06 -61.13
CA LEU A 11 22.12 17.01 -62.19
C LEU A 11 20.98 17.91 -61.71
N ASN A 12 21.07 19.22 -61.95
CA ASN A 12 20.00 20.13 -61.56
C ASN A 12 18.70 19.79 -62.33
N TRP A 13 17.59 19.62 -61.62
CA TRP A 13 16.28 19.32 -62.22
C TRP A 13 15.85 20.40 -63.23
N GLN A 14 16.29 21.65 -63.02
CA GLN A 14 15.97 22.80 -63.88
C GLN A 14 16.61 22.67 -65.26
N ASP A 15 17.84 22.13 -65.34
CA ASP A 15 18.57 21.93 -66.61
C ASP A 15 17.87 20.90 -67.51
N VAL A 16 17.12 19.99 -66.91
CA VAL A 16 16.32 18.96 -67.59
C VAL A 16 14.92 19.48 -67.94
N ALA A 17 14.33 20.29 -67.07
CA ALA A 17 12.99 20.84 -67.27
C ALA A 17 12.95 21.89 -68.40
N MET A 18 13.98 22.73 -68.54
CA MET A 18 14.03 23.80 -69.55
C MET A 18 13.93 23.35 -71.01
N PRO A 19 14.63 22.30 -71.49
CA PRO A 19 14.43 21.79 -72.85
C PRO A 19 13.10 21.04 -73.00
N LEU A 20 12.58 20.44 -71.92
CA LEU A 20 11.35 19.65 -71.94
C LEU A 20 10.10 20.54 -72.07
N SER A 21 10.11 21.71 -71.43
CA SER A 21 9.03 22.71 -71.52
C SER A 21 8.84 23.26 -72.94
N ARG A 22 9.92 23.32 -73.73
CA ARG A 22 9.88 23.76 -75.14
C ARG A 22 9.21 22.75 -76.07
N VAL A 23 9.12 21.48 -75.66
CA VAL A 23 8.52 20.41 -76.47
C VAL A 23 7.05 20.25 -76.13
N SER A 24 6.71 20.08 -74.85
CA SER A 24 5.32 20.06 -74.39
C SER A 24 5.23 20.26 -72.88
N PRO A 25 4.32 21.12 -72.39
CA PRO A 25 4.12 21.35 -70.96
C PRO A 25 3.60 20.12 -70.21
N PHE A 26 3.02 19.14 -70.93
CA PHE A 26 2.58 17.88 -70.34
C PHE A 26 3.74 17.06 -69.77
N PHE A 27 4.84 16.94 -70.52
CA PHE A 27 6.01 16.18 -70.07
C PHE A 27 6.76 16.88 -68.93
N GLU A 28 6.75 18.20 -68.91
CA GLU A 28 7.26 19.00 -67.79
C GLU A 28 6.45 18.74 -66.50
N CYS A 29 5.12 18.79 -66.58
CA CYS A 29 4.25 18.48 -65.44
C CYS A 29 4.45 17.05 -64.93
N LEU A 30 4.53 16.06 -65.85
CA LEU A 30 4.79 14.67 -65.51
C LEU A 30 6.15 14.48 -64.80
N PHE A 31 7.18 15.22 -65.23
CA PHE A 31 8.51 15.20 -64.62
C PHE A 31 8.49 15.74 -63.18
N PHE A 32 7.81 16.87 -62.94
CA PHE A 32 7.64 17.40 -61.59
C PHE A 32 6.82 16.49 -60.69
N ALA A 33 5.73 15.91 -61.21
CA ALA A 33 4.92 14.95 -60.47
C ALA A 33 5.73 13.73 -60.05
N TYR A 34 6.60 13.21 -60.94
CA TYR A 34 7.52 12.13 -60.63
C TYR A 34 8.52 12.49 -59.51
N ILE A 35 9.17 13.65 -59.61
CA ILE A 35 10.13 14.11 -58.59
C ILE A 35 9.43 14.28 -57.24
N ALA A 36 8.28 14.96 -57.22
CA ALA A 36 7.49 15.17 -56.01
C ALA A 36 7.08 13.83 -55.40
N PHE A 37 6.53 12.91 -56.20
CA PHE A 37 6.14 11.59 -55.73
C PHE A 37 7.29 10.82 -55.09
N ILE A 38 8.46 10.77 -55.74
CA ILE A 38 9.62 10.06 -55.19
C ILE A 38 10.11 10.70 -53.88
N HIS A 39 10.16 12.04 -53.79
CA HIS A 39 10.56 12.71 -52.56
C HIS A 39 9.56 12.48 -51.42
N PHE A 40 8.25 12.62 -51.68
CA PHE A 40 7.22 12.37 -50.67
C PHE A 40 7.18 10.90 -50.26
N ALA A 41 7.32 9.96 -51.20
CA ALA A 41 7.36 8.54 -50.90
C ALA A 41 8.56 8.19 -50.01
N VAL A 42 9.77 8.65 -50.38
CA VAL A 42 10.98 8.41 -49.59
C VAL A 42 10.89 9.09 -48.22
N PHE A 43 10.45 10.33 -48.15
CA PHE A 43 10.32 11.06 -46.89
C PHE A 43 9.31 10.38 -45.95
N ASN A 44 8.16 9.93 -46.48
CA ASN A 44 7.16 9.21 -45.70
C ASN A 44 7.67 7.85 -45.22
N VAL A 45 8.42 7.10 -46.05
CA VAL A 45 9.04 5.82 -45.65
C VAL A 45 10.08 6.04 -44.55
N VAL A 46 10.95 7.03 -44.71
CA VAL A 46 12.00 7.36 -43.73
C VAL A 46 11.39 7.83 -42.41
N THR A 47 10.39 8.72 -42.47
CA THR A 47 9.64 9.16 -41.29
C THR A 47 8.95 7.98 -40.59
N GLY A 48 8.34 7.08 -41.38
CA GLY A 48 7.73 5.86 -40.85
C GLY A 48 8.74 4.97 -40.12
N LEU A 49 9.92 4.77 -40.70
CA LEU A 49 11.00 3.99 -40.09
C LEU A 49 11.46 4.63 -38.77
N PHE A 50 11.69 5.94 -38.74
CA PHE A 50 12.11 6.62 -37.52
C PHE A 50 11.03 6.61 -36.43
N CYS A 51 9.76 6.81 -36.79
CA CYS A 51 8.65 6.70 -35.86
C CYS A 51 8.55 5.28 -35.28
N GLN A 52 8.69 4.26 -36.12
CA GLN A 52 8.66 2.86 -35.69
C GLN A 52 9.80 2.58 -34.70
N SER A 53 11.03 2.97 -35.02
CA SER A 53 12.18 2.80 -34.12
C SER A 53 12.00 3.58 -32.80
N ALA A 54 11.41 4.79 -32.83
CA ALA A 54 11.13 5.55 -31.62
C ALA A 54 10.07 4.87 -30.74
N ILE A 55 9.02 4.29 -31.34
CA ILE A 55 7.97 3.55 -30.62
C ILE A 55 8.53 2.26 -30.02
N GLU A 56 9.29 1.47 -30.79
CA GLU A 56 9.89 0.22 -30.32
C GLU A 56 10.86 0.47 -29.15
N ASN A 57 11.73 1.47 -29.25
CA ASN A 57 12.63 1.84 -28.14
C ASN A 57 11.86 2.28 -26.89
N ALA A 58 10.76 3.03 -27.05
CA ALA A 58 9.93 3.46 -25.92
C ALA A 58 9.16 2.30 -25.27
N GLN A 59 8.89 1.20 -25.99
CA GLN A 59 8.24 -0.01 -25.46
C GLN A 59 9.26 -0.96 -24.82
N TYR A 60 10.42 -1.15 -25.46
CA TYR A 60 11.48 -2.03 -24.98
C TYR A 60 11.97 -1.66 -23.57
N ASP A 61 12.08 -0.36 -23.27
CA ASP A 61 12.51 0.10 -21.94
C ASP A 61 11.54 -0.32 -20.82
N LYS A 62 10.23 -0.38 -21.12
CA LYS A 62 9.23 -0.79 -20.12
C LYS A 62 9.24 -2.30 -19.88
N ASP A 63 9.31 -3.08 -20.96
CA ASP A 63 9.24 -4.53 -20.87
C ASP A 63 10.50 -5.12 -20.21
N VAL A 64 11.69 -4.58 -20.54
CA VAL A 64 12.95 -4.97 -19.91
C VAL A 64 12.97 -4.63 -18.42
N VAL A 65 12.45 -3.45 -18.03
CA VAL A 65 12.38 -3.08 -16.61
C VAL A 65 11.41 -3.99 -15.84
N VAL A 66 10.27 -4.36 -16.43
CA VAL A 66 9.32 -5.27 -15.79
C VAL A 66 9.91 -6.67 -15.62
N GLU A 67 10.56 -7.20 -16.67
CA GLU A 67 11.18 -8.52 -16.64
C GLU A 67 12.35 -8.61 -15.64
N THR A 68 13.19 -7.58 -15.58
CA THR A 68 14.30 -7.52 -14.61
C THR A 68 13.79 -7.46 -13.17
N GLN A 69 12.70 -6.74 -12.90
CA GLN A 69 12.08 -6.69 -11.56
C GLN A 69 11.45 -8.04 -11.17
N LEU A 70 10.78 -8.71 -12.12
CA LEU A 70 10.15 -10.02 -11.88
C LEU A 70 11.18 -11.12 -11.65
N SER A 71 12.24 -11.18 -12.47
CA SER A 71 13.31 -12.17 -12.32
C SER A 71 14.06 -11.99 -11.01
N MET A 72 14.42 -10.75 -10.64
CA MET A 72 15.00 -10.48 -9.34
C MET A 72 14.10 -10.97 -8.21
N LYS A 73 12.80 -10.63 -8.24
CA LYS A 73 11.84 -11.09 -7.23
C LYS A 73 11.81 -12.63 -7.12
N GLN A 74 11.82 -13.34 -8.24
CA GLN A 74 11.83 -14.81 -8.25
C GLN A 74 13.10 -15.38 -7.60
N THR A 75 14.28 -14.84 -7.92
CA THR A 75 15.54 -15.27 -7.30
C THR A 75 15.52 -15.07 -5.79
N TYR A 76 15.00 -13.92 -5.32
CA TYR A 76 14.87 -13.66 -3.89
C TYR A 76 13.89 -14.61 -3.20
N THR A 77 12.75 -14.89 -3.83
CA THR A 77 11.78 -15.86 -3.31
C THR A 77 12.42 -17.24 -3.16
N MET A 78 13.16 -17.71 -4.16
CA MET A 78 13.86 -19.00 -4.10
C MET A 78 14.90 -19.05 -2.97
N GLN A 79 15.70 -17.99 -2.80
CA GLN A 79 16.70 -17.91 -1.73
C GLN A 79 16.06 -17.90 -0.33
N LEU A 80 14.91 -17.22 -0.17
CA LEU A 80 14.18 -17.20 1.08
C LEU A 80 13.51 -18.55 1.40
N GLU A 81 13.02 -19.26 0.40
CA GLU A 81 12.48 -20.61 0.54
C GLU A 81 13.57 -21.62 0.94
N GLU A 82 14.75 -21.51 0.34
CA GLU A 82 15.92 -22.31 0.72
C GLU A 82 16.35 -22.04 2.16
N LEU A 83 16.43 -20.75 2.54
CA LEU A 83 16.73 -20.35 3.91
C LEU A 83 15.67 -20.88 4.89
N PHE A 84 14.38 -20.79 4.57
CA PHE A 84 13.31 -21.32 5.40
C PHE A 84 13.45 -22.83 5.60
N THR A 85 13.76 -23.56 4.53
CA THR A 85 13.99 -25.01 4.58
C THR A 85 15.18 -25.37 5.48
N SER A 86 16.24 -24.54 5.47
CA SER A 86 17.40 -24.74 6.34
C SER A 86 17.08 -24.48 7.83
N MET A 87 16.15 -23.58 8.12
CA MET A 87 15.71 -23.26 9.48
C MET A 87 14.66 -24.24 10.01
N ASP A 88 13.81 -24.79 9.14
CA ASP A 88 12.81 -25.80 9.49
C ASP A 88 13.41 -27.22 9.54
N SER A 89 14.29 -27.44 10.52
CA SER A 89 14.95 -28.73 10.73
C SER A 89 13.99 -29.89 11.01
N GLN A 90 12.75 -29.59 11.44
CA GLN A 90 11.72 -30.60 11.73
C GLN A 90 10.75 -30.83 10.57
N HIS A 91 10.88 -30.08 9.47
CA HIS A 91 9.94 -30.08 8.34
C HIS A 91 8.49 -29.96 8.81
N ALA A 92 8.28 -29.14 9.85
CA ALA A 92 6.97 -28.90 10.43
C ALA A 92 6.11 -28.02 9.49
N GLY A 93 6.73 -27.36 8.50
CA GLY A 93 6.09 -26.39 7.60
C GLY A 93 5.82 -25.04 8.26
N HIS A 94 6.29 -24.85 9.49
CA HIS A 94 6.13 -23.63 10.27
C HIS A 94 7.28 -23.47 11.27
N ILE A 95 7.65 -22.22 11.54
CA ILE A 95 8.70 -21.85 12.49
C ILE A 95 8.04 -21.16 13.68
N THR A 96 8.31 -21.64 14.88
CA THR A 96 7.86 -21.01 16.13
C THR A 96 8.89 -19.99 16.60
N LEU A 97 8.49 -19.07 17.48
CA LEU A 97 9.41 -18.04 17.98
C LEU A 97 10.69 -18.63 18.59
N THR A 98 10.59 -19.71 19.35
CA THR A 98 11.75 -20.33 20.02
C THR A 98 12.73 -20.92 19.01
N THR A 99 12.23 -21.56 17.94
CA THR A 99 13.08 -22.09 16.87
C THR A 99 13.66 -20.96 16.03
N PHE A 100 12.91 -19.88 15.80
CA PHE A 100 13.37 -18.68 15.10
C PHE A 100 14.52 -17.98 15.85
N GLU A 101 14.39 -17.77 17.16
CA GLU A 101 15.45 -17.20 18.00
C GLU A 101 16.71 -18.07 17.99
N GLN A 102 16.57 -19.41 18.00
CA GLN A 102 17.70 -20.33 17.91
C GLN A 102 18.39 -20.24 16.55
N CYS A 103 17.63 -20.14 15.45
CA CYS A 103 18.18 -19.98 14.12
C CYS A 103 18.93 -18.64 13.97
N LEU A 104 18.38 -17.55 14.52
CA LEU A 104 19.02 -16.24 14.50
C LEU A 104 20.25 -16.10 15.41
N ARG A 105 20.52 -17.09 16.28
CA ARG A 105 21.81 -17.19 16.99
C ARG A 105 22.92 -17.77 16.10
N ASN A 106 22.57 -18.41 14.98
CA ASN A 106 23.56 -18.86 14.02
C ASN A 106 24.02 -17.69 13.14
N ASP A 107 25.31 -17.37 13.20
CA ASP A 107 25.91 -16.29 12.42
C ASP A 107 25.76 -16.48 10.90
N GLU A 108 25.65 -17.73 10.43
CA GLU A 108 25.42 -18.04 9.01
C GLU A 108 24.04 -17.56 8.54
N VAL A 109 22.99 -17.79 9.33
CA VAL A 109 21.63 -17.35 9.02
C VAL A 109 21.53 -15.83 9.08
N ARG A 110 22.19 -15.20 10.07
CA ARG A 110 22.28 -13.74 10.18
C ARG A 110 22.99 -13.14 8.96
N ALA A 111 24.09 -13.73 8.53
CA ALA A 111 24.83 -13.28 7.35
C ALA A 111 23.99 -13.42 6.07
N TYR A 112 23.22 -14.51 5.95
CA TYR A 112 22.29 -14.70 4.84
C TYR A 112 21.18 -13.63 4.79
N LEU A 113 20.53 -13.36 5.92
CA LEU A 113 19.51 -12.31 6.03
C LEU A 113 20.10 -10.92 5.74
N HIS A 114 21.31 -10.64 6.21
CA HIS A 114 22.02 -9.41 5.89
C HIS A 114 22.36 -9.32 4.40
N GLY A 115 22.72 -10.43 3.75
CA GLY A 115 22.93 -10.51 2.30
C GLY A 115 21.66 -10.27 1.48
N LEU A 116 20.49 -10.43 2.10
CA LEU A 116 19.17 -10.13 1.52
C LEU A 116 18.66 -8.72 1.86
N ASP A 117 19.52 -7.83 2.37
CA ASP A 117 19.19 -6.48 2.85
C ASP A 117 18.11 -6.47 3.94
N ILE A 118 18.17 -7.43 4.88
CA ILE A 118 17.31 -7.48 6.06
C ILE A 118 18.18 -7.35 7.31
N THR A 119 18.07 -6.21 7.99
CA THR A 119 18.75 -5.96 9.26
C THR A 119 17.98 -6.58 10.42
N VAL A 120 18.62 -7.50 11.14
CA VAL A 120 18.02 -8.21 12.29
C VAL A 120 18.70 -7.76 13.57
N ASP A 121 18.11 -6.76 14.23
CA ASP A 121 18.55 -6.30 15.55
C ASP A 121 17.89 -7.10 16.68
N ASP A 122 16.60 -7.39 16.54
CA ASP A 122 15.83 -8.17 17.50
C ASP A 122 14.96 -9.23 16.81
N ALA A 123 15.21 -10.49 17.17
CA ALA A 123 14.49 -11.66 16.69
C ALA A 123 12.98 -11.58 17.02
N TRP A 124 12.64 -11.06 18.21
CA TRP A 124 11.26 -10.94 18.66
C TRP A 124 10.47 -9.97 17.79
N HIS A 125 11.03 -8.77 17.55
CA HIS A 125 10.38 -7.75 16.74
C HIS A 125 10.21 -8.20 15.29
N LEU A 126 11.24 -8.85 14.73
CA LEU A 126 11.16 -9.42 13.38
C LEU A 126 10.08 -10.51 13.30
N PHE A 127 10.01 -11.39 14.30
CA PHE A 127 8.99 -12.45 14.36
C PHE A 127 7.58 -11.86 14.37
N MET A 128 7.31 -10.86 15.21
CA MET A 128 6.01 -10.15 15.26
C MET A 128 5.64 -9.50 13.93
N LEU A 129 6.62 -9.07 13.15
CA LEU A 129 6.41 -8.39 11.88
C LEU A 129 6.10 -9.35 10.74
N LEU A 130 6.61 -10.58 10.84
CA LEU A 130 6.34 -11.69 9.93
C LEU A 130 5.01 -12.39 10.28
N ASP A 131 4.69 -12.52 11.57
CA ASP A 131 3.45 -13.11 12.08
C ASP A 131 2.25 -12.16 11.91
N THR A 132 1.68 -12.14 10.70
CA THR A 132 0.54 -11.27 10.37
C THR A 132 -0.81 -11.75 10.91
N ASP A 133 -0.93 -13.02 11.28
CA ASP A 133 -2.18 -13.63 11.76
C ASP A 133 -2.20 -13.87 13.28
N GLU A 134 -1.15 -13.44 13.99
CA GLU A 134 -0.97 -13.60 15.44
C GLU A 134 -1.06 -15.08 15.88
N SER A 135 -0.73 -16.00 14.95
CA SER A 135 -0.80 -17.45 15.17
C SER A 135 0.35 -17.96 16.03
N ARG A 136 1.38 -17.14 16.25
CA ARG A 136 2.64 -17.47 16.92
C ARG A 136 3.45 -18.54 16.18
N SER A 137 3.15 -18.74 14.91
CA SER A 137 3.92 -19.58 14.00
C SER A 137 4.02 -18.90 12.64
N ILE A 138 5.18 -19.02 12.00
CA ILE A 138 5.43 -18.42 10.69
C ILE A 138 5.50 -19.55 9.68
N ASN A 139 4.58 -19.57 8.73
CA ASN A 139 4.65 -20.48 7.58
C ASN A 139 5.59 -19.93 6.49
N VAL A 140 5.93 -20.78 5.50
CA VAL A 140 6.85 -20.39 4.43
C VAL A 140 6.38 -19.15 3.65
N GLU A 141 5.07 -19.05 3.40
CA GLU A 141 4.50 -17.94 2.64
C GLU A 141 4.58 -16.61 3.40
N GLN A 142 4.31 -16.63 4.71
CA GLN A 142 4.44 -15.49 5.62
C GLN A 142 5.90 -15.09 5.76
N PHE A 143 6.82 -16.05 5.87
CA PHE A 143 8.24 -15.79 5.93
C PHE A 143 8.74 -15.07 4.67
N VAL A 144 8.47 -15.65 3.49
CA VAL A 144 8.88 -15.08 2.20
C VAL A 144 8.23 -13.71 1.98
N THR A 145 6.92 -13.61 2.16
CA THR A 145 6.18 -12.36 1.93
C THR A 145 6.58 -11.27 2.93
N GLY A 146 6.81 -11.63 4.17
CA GLY A 146 7.25 -10.73 5.21
C GLY A 146 8.68 -10.24 4.95
N CYS A 147 9.63 -11.13 4.64
CA CYS A 147 10.99 -10.75 4.28
C CYS A 147 11.03 -9.87 3.03
N LEU A 148 10.22 -10.14 2.00
CA LEU A 148 10.11 -9.29 0.81
C LEU A 148 9.58 -7.88 1.11
N LYS A 149 8.71 -7.72 2.11
CA LYS A 149 8.22 -6.41 2.56
C LYS A 149 9.28 -5.64 3.36
N LEU A 150 10.07 -6.36 4.15
CA LEU A 150 11.11 -5.79 5.00
C LEU A 150 12.40 -5.45 4.25
N ARG A 151 12.60 -6.05 3.08
CA ARG A 151 13.73 -5.79 2.20
C ARG A 151 13.89 -4.29 1.91
N GLY A 152 15.10 -3.78 2.12
CA GLY A 152 15.49 -2.40 1.82
C GLY A 152 16.17 -1.74 3.01
N SER A 153 16.18 -0.40 3.03
CA SER A 153 16.81 0.34 4.13
C SER A 153 16.18 -0.03 5.49
N ALA A 154 16.96 -0.01 6.57
CA ALA A 154 16.49 -0.20 7.95
C ALA A 154 15.22 0.60 8.29
N ARG A 155 15.01 1.76 7.62
CA ARG A 155 13.78 2.56 7.70
C ARG A 155 12.50 1.79 7.34
N ASN A 156 12.56 0.79 6.46
CA ASN A 156 11.41 -0.04 6.11
C ASN A 156 10.95 -0.88 7.30
N VAL A 157 11.88 -1.42 8.10
CA VAL A 157 11.56 -2.16 9.32
C VAL A 157 10.84 -1.25 10.32
N ASP A 158 11.38 -0.04 10.56
CA ASP A 158 10.76 0.94 11.46
C ASP A 158 9.35 1.35 11.00
N ILE A 159 9.16 1.59 9.69
CA ILE A 159 7.85 1.92 9.12
C ILE A 159 6.88 0.75 9.30
N HIS A 160 7.32 -0.48 9.01
CA HIS A 160 6.50 -1.67 9.16
C HIS A 160 6.13 -1.91 10.64
N MET A 161 7.06 -1.66 11.56
CA MET A 161 6.81 -1.72 13.00
C MET A 161 5.78 -0.68 13.44
N LEU A 162 5.90 0.56 12.98
CA LEU A 162 4.91 1.61 13.25
C LEU A 162 3.53 1.28 12.67
N MET A 163 3.47 0.68 11.48
CA MET A 163 2.21 0.18 10.91
C MET A 163 1.62 -0.98 11.70
N TYR A 164 2.47 -1.86 12.24
CA TYR A 164 2.06 -2.95 13.12
C TYR A 164 1.48 -2.39 14.43
N GLU A 165 2.21 -1.52 15.13
CA GLU A 165 1.74 -0.86 16.36
C GLU A 165 0.44 -0.08 16.12
N GLY A 166 0.32 0.60 14.97
CA GLY A 166 -0.90 1.27 14.56
C GLY A 166 -2.09 0.32 14.35
N ARG A 167 -1.87 -0.87 13.78
CA ARG A 167 -2.89 -1.93 13.69
C ARG A 167 -3.28 -2.45 15.06
N TRP A 168 -2.29 -2.75 15.89
CA TRP A 168 -2.49 -3.27 17.24
C TRP A 168 -3.30 -2.30 18.11
N MET A 169 -2.90 -1.02 18.14
CA MET A 169 -3.64 0.02 18.86
C MET A 169 -5.08 0.14 18.34
N ARG A 170 -5.29 0.11 17.02
CA ARG A 170 -6.64 0.18 16.44
C ARG A 170 -7.52 -0.99 16.88
N ASN A 171 -6.97 -2.20 16.91
CA ASN A 171 -7.71 -3.40 17.35
C ASN A 171 -8.08 -3.28 18.84
N ARG A 172 -7.13 -2.86 19.69
CA ARG A 172 -7.39 -2.62 21.13
C ARG A 172 -8.42 -1.52 21.36
N ILE A 173 -8.37 -0.42 20.61
CA ILE A 173 -9.37 0.65 20.67
C ILE A 173 -10.76 0.13 20.26
N THR A 174 -10.84 -0.68 19.20
CA THR A 174 -12.11 -1.24 18.72
C THR A 174 -12.75 -2.14 19.78
N GLU A 175 -11.95 -2.97 20.46
CA GLU A 175 -12.42 -3.81 21.57
C GLU A 175 -12.87 -2.97 22.78
N LEU A 176 -12.14 -1.89 23.09
CA LEU A 176 -12.52 -0.97 24.16
C LEU A 176 -13.85 -0.26 23.85
N VAL A 177 -14.02 0.23 22.62
CA VAL A 177 -15.27 0.84 22.16
C VAL A 177 -16.43 -0.15 22.22
N ALA A 178 -16.20 -1.40 21.82
CA ALA A 178 -17.21 -2.45 21.93
C ALA A 178 -17.62 -2.71 23.39
N SER A 179 -16.64 -2.73 24.31
CA SER A 179 -16.87 -2.90 25.76
C SER A 179 -17.62 -1.71 26.36
N VAL A 180 -17.25 -0.49 26.01
CA VAL A 180 -17.96 0.73 26.45
C VAL A 180 -19.39 0.75 25.93
N ASN A 181 -19.61 0.42 24.66
CA ASN A 181 -20.96 0.36 24.08
C ASN A 181 -21.82 -0.73 24.75
N ALA A 182 -21.22 -1.87 25.11
CA ALA A 182 -21.90 -2.90 25.90
C ALA A 182 -22.31 -2.39 27.29
N ILE A 183 -21.45 -1.64 27.98
CA ILE A 183 -21.75 -1.02 29.28
C ILE A 183 -22.85 0.05 29.15
N VAL A 184 -22.79 0.90 28.13
CA VAL A 184 -23.81 1.94 27.89
C VAL A 184 -25.19 1.30 27.66
N ARG A 185 -25.26 0.18 26.92
CA ARG A 185 -26.51 -0.56 26.73
C ARG A 185 -27.06 -1.20 28.01
N LEU A 186 -26.20 -1.47 29.00
CA LEU A 186 -26.58 -1.97 30.32
C LEU A 186 -26.99 -0.87 31.30
N LEU A 187 -26.94 0.40 30.89
CA LEU A 187 -27.49 1.54 31.63
C LEU A 187 -28.74 2.08 30.92
N PRO A 188 -29.93 1.47 31.11
CA PRO A 188 -31.19 2.05 30.63
C PRO A 188 -31.54 3.39 31.28
N CYS A 189 -30.79 3.84 32.29
CA CYS A 189 -31.22 4.86 33.24
C CYS A 189 -30.59 6.25 33.02
N LEU A 190 -29.78 6.45 31.96
CA LEU A 190 -29.08 7.72 31.73
C LEU A 190 -29.65 8.58 30.60
N ASP A 191 -30.71 8.14 29.93
CA ASP A 191 -31.56 9.08 29.18
C ASP A 191 -32.49 9.76 30.17
N GLY A 192 -32.08 10.95 30.61
CA GLY A 192 -32.80 11.81 31.55
C GLY A 192 -34.11 12.41 31.03
N ASP A 193 -34.65 11.93 29.90
CA ASP A 193 -35.85 12.48 29.28
C ASP A 193 -37.16 11.86 29.81
N ASP A 194 -37.14 10.64 30.38
CA ASP A 194 -38.35 9.99 30.91
C ASP A 194 -38.74 10.45 32.33
N CYS A 195 -37.79 10.93 33.14
CA CYS A 195 -38.09 11.40 34.50
C CYS A 195 -38.79 12.78 34.53
N ILE A 196 -38.71 13.57 33.45
CA ILE A 196 -39.33 14.91 33.40
C ILE A 196 -40.83 14.83 33.14
N GLN A 197 -41.32 13.84 32.39
CA GLN A 197 -42.74 13.76 32.06
C GLN A 197 -43.63 13.38 33.25
N ARG A 198 -43.18 12.46 34.12
CA ARG A 198 -43.98 12.00 35.27
C ARG A 198 -44.22 13.09 36.33
N LYS A 199 -43.35 14.11 36.39
CA LYS A 199 -43.48 15.21 37.37
C LYS A 199 -44.49 16.29 36.94
N ARG A 200 -44.91 16.32 35.67
CA ARG A 200 -45.86 17.29 35.14
C ARG A 200 -47.32 16.91 35.41
N GLU A 201 -47.61 15.61 35.57
CA GLU A 201 -48.96 15.11 35.85
C GLU A 201 -49.34 15.22 37.34
N THR A 202 -48.39 15.18 38.27
CA THR A 202 -48.69 15.19 39.71
C THR A 202 -48.85 16.58 40.33
N ASN A 203 -48.43 17.65 39.64
CA ASN A 203 -48.55 19.03 40.14
C ASN A 203 -49.92 19.68 39.86
N GLY A 204 -50.90 18.94 39.34
CA GLY A 204 -52.27 19.42 39.08
C GLY A 204 -53.28 19.16 40.21
N ALA A 205 -52.92 18.44 41.27
CA ALA A 205 -53.85 18.11 42.36
C ALA A 205 -53.72 19.11 43.53
N ALA A 206 -54.54 20.16 43.48
CA ALA A 206 -54.77 21.08 44.59
C ALA A 206 -55.43 20.36 45.79
N TRP A 207 -54.93 20.60 47.01
CA TRP A 207 -55.72 20.46 48.25
C TRP A 207 -55.47 21.64 49.19
N PRO A 208 -56.50 22.12 49.91
CA PRO A 208 -56.52 23.40 50.61
C PRO A 208 -56.23 23.26 52.11
N GLY A 209 -55.73 24.32 52.73
CA GLY A 209 -55.74 24.48 54.19
C GLY A 209 -54.35 24.73 54.78
N GLY A 210 -54.16 25.93 55.31
CA GLY A 210 -52.89 26.39 55.86
C GLY A 210 -52.61 25.94 57.30
N ALA A 211 -51.35 26.09 57.68
CA ALA A 211 -50.92 26.46 59.02
C ALA A 211 -49.49 27.01 58.95
N SER A 212 -49.26 28.08 59.70
CA SER A 212 -48.09 28.94 59.77
C SER A 212 -46.93 28.35 60.61
N VAL A 213 -45.71 28.60 60.14
CA VAL A 213 -44.51 29.10 60.85
C VAL A 213 -44.39 28.78 62.35
N ASP A 214 -43.38 28.00 62.77
CA ASP A 214 -42.10 28.52 63.31
C ASP A 214 -41.11 27.41 63.72
N ASP A 215 -39.87 27.85 63.98
CA ASP A 215 -38.81 27.27 64.83
C ASP A 215 -37.72 26.32 64.28
N SER A 216 -36.54 26.92 64.06
CA SER A 216 -35.31 26.67 64.83
C SER A 216 -34.83 25.23 65.05
N ALA A 217 -33.91 24.74 64.19
CA ALA A 217 -32.79 23.88 64.62
C ALA A 217 -31.68 23.82 63.58
N ARG A 218 -30.48 24.28 63.97
CA ARG A 218 -29.21 24.06 63.28
C ARG A 218 -28.65 22.67 63.64
N VAL A 219 -27.86 22.15 62.69
CA VAL A 219 -26.82 21.11 62.76
C VAL A 219 -27.27 19.66 62.52
N GLY A 220 -26.81 19.10 61.41
CA GLY A 220 -26.78 17.65 61.14
C GLY A 220 -26.09 17.34 59.81
N ARG A 221 -24.84 16.90 59.88
CA ARG A 221 -23.95 16.45 58.79
C ARG A 221 -24.62 15.30 57.97
N PRO A 222 -24.48 15.21 56.62
CA PRO A 222 -24.97 14.01 55.92
C PRO A 222 -23.97 12.87 56.09
N GLU A 223 -24.50 11.74 56.54
CA GLU A 223 -23.81 10.47 56.75
C GLU A 223 -23.29 9.86 55.44
N VAL A 224 -22.15 9.20 55.58
CA VAL A 224 -21.52 8.31 54.61
C VAL A 224 -22.38 7.05 54.48
N CYS A 225 -22.96 6.82 53.30
CA CYS A 225 -23.59 5.53 52.98
C CYS A 225 -22.50 4.46 52.85
N SER A 226 -22.43 3.59 53.86
CA SER A 226 -21.58 2.41 53.90
C SER A 226 -22.21 1.29 53.07
N GLY A 227 -21.48 0.77 52.07
CA GLY A 227 -21.86 -0.43 51.33
C GLY A 227 -21.62 -1.72 52.16
N PRO A 228 -22.30 -2.83 51.84
CA PRO A 228 -22.22 -4.06 52.62
C PRO A 228 -20.87 -4.76 52.40
N GLY A 229 -20.24 -5.15 53.51
CA GLY A 229 -18.95 -5.83 53.54
C GLY A 229 -18.98 -7.22 52.92
N PHE A 230 -17.89 -7.56 52.23
CA PHE A 230 -17.53 -8.93 51.90
C PHE A 230 -16.06 -9.15 52.27
N SER A 231 -15.85 -10.00 53.28
CA SER A 231 -14.56 -10.38 53.86
C SER A 231 -13.77 -11.37 52.99
N ARG A 232 -12.44 -11.23 52.98
CA ARG A 232 -11.42 -12.30 52.83
C ARG A 232 -10.11 -11.72 53.38
N ILE A 233 -9.50 -12.28 54.44
CA ILE A 233 -8.56 -13.41 54.46
C ILE A 233 -7.53 -13.31 53.33
#